data_AF-A0A1E8FAM1-F1
#
_entry.id   AF-A0A1E8FAM1-F1
#
_cell.length_a   1.000
_cell.length_b   1.000
_cell.length_c   1.000
_cell.angle_alpha   90.00
_cell.angle_beta   90.00
_cell.angle_gamma   90.00
#
_symmetry.space_group_name_H-M   'P 1'
#
loop_
_entity.id
_entity.type
_entity.pdbx_description
1 polymer ?
#
loop_
_entity_poly.entity_id
_entity_poly.type
_entity_poly.pdbx_seq_one_letter_code
_entity_poly.pdbx_strand_id
1 'polypeptide(L)'
;MVIPPMWQDVKISACNQSKIQAFGYDQRQRKQYIYHEQWELQRQAEKFARLKAFARQLPTIRKHYVEALERPDWDITKSCALALMLLDRTGMRIGNKTYQQENGTTGLTTLRRKHLDSQGKIWFFTLPVNMARNAMWKFPIRWRHS
;
A
#
# COMPACT_ATOMS: atom_id res chain seq x y z
N MET A 1 16.41 25.07 -3.47
CA MET A 1 15.15 24.75 -2.76
C MET A 1 14.03 25.60 -3.34
N VAL A 2 12.89 24.99 -3.71
CA VAL A 2 11.68 25.69 -4.18
C VAL A 2 10.52 25.31 -3.27
N ILE A 3 9.88 26.30 -2.65
CA ILE A 3 8.69 26.09 -1.82
C ILE A 3 7.45 26.38 -2.68
N PRO A 4 6.47 25.46 -2.75
CA PRO A 4 5.25 25.72 -3.50
C PRO A 4 4.50 26.94 -2.96
N PRO A 5 4.10 27.90 -3.83
CA PRO A 5 3.49 29.16 -3.40
C PRO A 5 2.12 28.99 -2.74
N MET A 6 1.48 27.84 -2.96
CA MET A 6 0.18 27.49 -2.40
C MET A 6 0.23 26.97 -0.96
N TRP A 7 1.42 26.85 -0.35
CA TRP A 7 1.54 26.39 1.05
C TRP A 7 1.24 27.50 2.05
N GLN A 8 0.52 27.15 3.11
CA GLN A 8 0.21 28.02 4.25
C GLN A 8 1.09 27.66 5.46
N ASP A 9 1.28 28.62 6.37
CA ASP A 9 2.08 28.48 7.61
C ASP A 9 3.46 27.85 7.41
N VAL A 10 4.17 28.29 6.37
CA VAL A 10 5.49 27.78 6.00
C VAL A 10 6.53 28.14 7.07
N LYS A 11 7.25 27.13 7.56
CA LYS A 11 8.42 27.29 8.43
C LYS A 11 9.66 26.76 7.72
N ILE A 12 10.71 27.57 7.69
CA ILE A 12 11.99 27.26 7.05
C ILE A 12 13.04 27.06 8.14
N SER A 13 13.87 26.03 7.99
CA SER A 13 15.00 25.78 8.87
C SER A 13 16.06 26.86 8.69
N ALA A 14 16.59 27.38 9.81
CA ALA A 14 17.74 28.28 9.80
C ALA A 14 19.05 27.55 9.45
N CYS A 15 19.12 26.23 9.71
CA CYS A 15 20.28 25.41 9.41
C CYS A 15 20.12 24.72 8.05
N ASN A 16 21.05 24.99 7.13
CA ASN A 16 21.08 24.38 5.80
C ASN A 16 21.38 22.86 5.83
N GLN A 17 21.94 22.34 6.93
CA GLN A 17 22.20 20.90 7.09
C GLN A 17 21.05 20.16 7.79
N SER A 18 19.97 20.84 8.15
CA SER A 18 18.81 20.20 8.78
C SER A 18 18.18 19.18 7.83
N LYS A 19 17.78 18.03 8.37
CA LYS A 19 17.01 17.00 7.65
C LYS A 19 15.79 17.59 6.95
N ILE A 20 15.04 18.45 7.65
CA ILE A 20 13.85 19.14 7.12
C ILE A 20 14.27 20.58 6.83
N GLN A 21 14.19 20.97 5.57
CA GLN A 21 14.53 22.33 5.11
C GLN A 21 13.34 23.27 5.25
N ALA A 22 12.13 22.79 4.94
CA ALA A 22 10.90 23.53 5.16
C ALA A 22 9.73 22.59 5.42
N PHE A 23 8.70 23.10 6.09
CA PHE A 23 7.39 22.45 6.12
C PHE A 23 6.28 23.50 6.10
N GLY A 24 5.09 23.11 5.67
CA GLY A 24 3.90 23.96 5.63
C GLY A 24 2.65 23.11 5.45
N TYR A 25 1.52 23.74 5.14
CA TYR A 25 0.24 23.05 4.91
C TYR A 25 -0.24 23.28 3.49
N ASP A 26 -0.73 22.24 2.83
CA ASP A 26 -1.36 22.37 1.51
C ASP A 26 -2.80 22.92 1.61
N GLN A 27 -3.44 23.13 0.45
CA GLN A 27 -4.83 23.62 0.37
C GLN A 27 -5.86 22.73 1.09
N ARG A 28 -5.51 21.47 1.39
CA ARG A 28 -6.33 20.53 2.16
C ARG A 28 -5.93 20.49 3.65
N GLN A 29 -5.16 21.47 4.12
CA GLN A 29 -4.65 21.55 5.50
C GLN A 29 -3.79 20.34 5.88
N ARG A 30 -3.14 19.68 4.91
CA ARG A 30 -2.23 18.56 5.19
C ARG A 30 -0.81 19.09 5.28
N LYS A 31 -0.11 18.68 6.34
CA LYS A 31 1.28 19.05 6.56
C LYS A 31 2.20 18.41 5.50
N GLN A 32 2.93 19.25 4.78
CA GLN A 32 3.90 18.87 3.76
C GLN A 32 5.32 19.25 4.19
N TYR A 33 6.32 18.52 3.67
CA TYR A 33 7.72 18.66 4.06
C TYR A 33 8.62 18.77 2.83
N ILE A 34 9.68 19.56 2.94
CA ILE A 34 10.81 19.59 2.02
C ILE A 34 12.03 19.13 2.81
N TYR A 35 12.67 18.05 2.35
CA TYR A 35 13.86 17.47 2.96
C TYR A 35 15.13 17.98 2.29
N HIS A 36 16.24 17.92 3.01
CA HIS A 36 17.56 18.17 2.45
C HIS A 36 17.93 17.08 1.43
N GLU A 37 18.54 17.46 0.31
CA GLU A 37 18.82 16.56 -0.82
C GLU A 37 19.71 15.38 -0.41
N GLN A 38 20.77 15.63 0.35
CA GLN A 38 21.65 14.55 0.83
C GLN A 38 20.92 13.57 1.76
N TRP A 39 19.98 14.08 2.58
CA TRP A 39 19.19 13.23 3.46
C TRP A 39 18.24 12.35 2.65
N GLU A 40 17.58 12.92 1.64
CA GLU A 40 16.69 12.18 0.74
C GLU A 40 17.45 11.08 -0.01
N LEU A 41 18.64 11.39 -0.56
CA LEU A 41 19.50 10.42 -1.23
C LEU A 41 19.90 9.25 -0.31
N GLN A 42 20.33 9.54 0.91
CA GLN A 42 20.68 8.51 1.90
C GLN A 42 19.46 7.63 2.23
N ARG A 43 18.29 8.23 2.44
CA ARG A 43 17.05 7.49 2.72
C ARG A 43 16.59 6.64 1.54
N GLN A 44 16.76 7.12 0.32
CA GLN A 44 16.47 6.34 -0.89
C GLN A 44 17.42 5.15 -1.03
N ALA A 45 18.71 5.33 -0.77
CA ALA A 45 19.69 4.25 -0.77
C ALA A 45 19.37 3.18 0.30
N GLU A 46 19.07 3.60 1.53
CA GLU A 46 18.63 2.70 2.61
C GLU A 46 17.36 1.94 2.24
N LYS A 47 16.36 2.63 1.67
CA LYS A 47 15.11 2.02 1.21
C LYS A 47 15.37 0.98 0.13
N PHE A 48 16.24 1.28 -0.83
CA PHE A 48 16.59 0.35 -1.90
C PHE A 48 17.32 -0.89 -1.37
N ALA A 49 18.26 -0.70 -0.44
CA ALA A 49 18.96 -1.81 0.21
C ALA A 49 17.98 -2.73 0.97
N ARG A 50 17.02 -2.15 1.71
CA ARG A 50 15.96 -2.91 2.40
C ARG A 50 15.06 -3.65 1.42
N LEU A 51 14.69 -3.03 0.29
CA LEU A 51 13.91 -3.69 -0.76
C LEU A 51 14.64 -4.89 -1.34
N LYS A 52 15.96 -4.79 -1.57
CA LYS A 52 16.77 -5.92 -2.05
C LYS A 52 16.82 -7.06 -1.02
N ALA A 53 16.98 -6.74 0.26
CA ALA A 53 16.93 -7.74 1.32
C ALA A 53 15.55 -8.40 1.42
N PHE A 54 14.47 -7.63 1.33
CA PHE A 54 13.10 -8.14 1.30
C PHE A 54 12.83 -9.03 0.08
N ALA A 55 13.28 -8.63 -1.11
CA ALA A 55 13.09 -9.40 -2.34
C ALA A 55 13.71 -10.80 -2.26
N ARG A 56 14.85 -10.95 -1.56
CA ARG A 56 15.49 -12.24 -1.31
C ARG A 56 14.65 -13.15 -0.40
N GLN A 57 13.80 -12.59 0.46
CA GLN A 57 12.91 -13.33 1.35
C GLN A 57 11.57 -13.70 0.71
N LEU A 58 11.22 -13.12 -0.45
CA LEU A 58 9.96 -13.39 -1.12
C LEU A 58 9.70 -14.89 -1.39
N PRO A 59 10.67 -15.70 -1.86
CA PRO A 59 10.42 -17.13 -2.06
C PRO A 59 9.98 -17.85 -0.77
N THR A 60 10.62 -17.53 0.36
CA THR A 60 10.29 -18.09 1.67
C THR A 60 8.90 -17.65 2.14
N ILE A 61 8.59 -16.36 2.03
CA ILE A 61 7.25 -15.82 2.37
C ILE A 61 6.17 -16.50 1.51
N ARG A 62 6.44 -16.70 0.22
CA ARG A 62 5.53 -17.36 -0.72
C ARG A 62 5.26 -18.80 -0.35
N LYS A 63 6.31 -19.54 0.01
CA LYS A 63 6.17 -20.91 0.51
C LYS A 63 5.27 -20.96 1.75
N HIS A 64 5.52 -20.12 2.75
CA HIS A 64 4.76 -20.11 3.99
C HIS A 64 3.28 -19.78 3.81
N TYR A 65 2.93 -18.77 3.00
CA TYR A 65 1.50 -18.47 2.82
C TYR A 65 0.79 -19.59 2.03
N VAL A 66 1.47 -20.29 1.11
CA VAL A 66 0.87 -21.43 0.38
C VAL A 66 0.58 -22.57 1.34
N GLU A 67 1.56 -22.96 2.16
CA GLU A 67 1.38 -24.01 3.18
C GLU A 67 0.26 -23.67 4.17
N ALA A 68 0.19 -22.40 4.60
CA ALA A 68 -0.87 -21.95 5.51
C ALA A 68 -2.27 -21.97 4.87
N LEU A 69 -2.38 -21.78 3.55
CA LEU A 69 -3.64 -21.85 2.81
C LEU A 69 -4.13 -23.29 2.59
N GLU A 70 -3.22 -24.26 2.55
CA GLU A 70 -3.52 -25.69 2.38
C GLU A 70 -4.04 -26.36 3.67
N ARG A 71 -3.82 -25.73 4.84
CA ARG A 71 -4.35 -26.24 6.12
C ARG A 71 -5.88 -26.32 6.10
N PRO A 72 -6.51 -27.33 6.73
CA PRO A 72 -7.97 -27.46 6.73
C PRO A 72 -8.64 -26.33 7.53
N ASP A 73 -8.10 -26.00 8.70
CA ASP A 73 -8.73 -25.07 9.65
C ASP A 73 -8.68 -23.61 9.19
N TRP A 74 -9.73 -22.88 9.50
CA TRP A 74 -9.82 -21.44 9.23
C TRP A 74 -9.46 -20.64 10.47
N ASP A 75 -8.16 -20.37 10.65
CA ASP A 75 -7.64 -19.55 11.75
C ASP A 75 -7.12 -18.17 11.28
N ILE A 76 -6.63 -17.38 12.24
CA ILE A 76 -6.05 -16.07 11.95
C ILE A 76 -4.84 -16.18 11.01
N THR A 77 -4.06 -17.26 11.11
CA THR A 77 -2.89 -17.52 10.27
C THR A 77 -3.30 -17.71 8.82
N LYS A 78 -4.33 -18.52 8.55
CA LYS A 78 -4.87 -18.73 7.19
C LYS A 78 -5.47 -17.45 6.60
N SER A 79 -6.12 -16.64 7.43
CA SER A 79 -6.63 -15.32 7.04
C SER A 79 -5.49 -14.35 6.68
N CYS A 80 -4.42 -14.32 7.47
CA CYS A 80 -3.21 -13.54 7.18
C CYS A 80 -2.50 -14.04 5.92
N ALA A 81 -2.41 -15.35 5.72
CA ALA A 81 -1.83 -15.96 4.52
C ALA A 81 -2.61 -15.58 3.25
N LEU A 82 -3.95 -15.60 3.32
CA LEU A 82 -4.80 -15.13 2.24
C LEU A 82 -4.56 -13.65 1.94
N ALA A 83 -4.48 -12.80 2.97
CA ALA A 83 -4.19 -11.38 2.80
C ALA A 83 -2.80 -11.16 2.15
N LEU A 84 -1.77 -11.87 2.60
CA LEU A 84 -0.43 -11.80 2.00
C LEU A 84 -0.41 -12.28 0.55
N MET A 85 -1.09 -13.38 0.23
CA MET A 85 -1.22 -13.88 -1.13
C MET A 85 -1.89 -12.83 -2.03
N LEU A 86 -2.95 -12.17 -1.54
CA LEU A 86 -3.61 -11.10 -2.27
C LEU A 86 -2.66 -9.92 -2.48
N LEU A 87 -1.90 -9.48 -1.46
CA LEU A 87 -0.90 -8.41 -1.62
C LEU A 87 0.15 -8.76 -2.67
N ASP A 88 0.72 -9.96 -2.61
CA ASP A 88 1.79 -10.41 -3.52
C ASP A 88 1.30 -10.54 -4.98
N ARG A 89 0.08 -11.05 -5.18
CA ARG A 89 -0.49 -11.29 -6.53
C ARG A 89 -1.07 -10.05 -7.17
N THR A 90 -1.62 -9.13 -6.37
CA THR A 90 -2.40 -7.99 -6.89
C THR A 90 -1.69 -6.65 -6.77
N GLY A 91 -0.69 -6.54 -5.88
CA GLY A 91 -0.07 -5.26 -5.53
C GLY A 91 -1.04 -4.28 -4.85
N MET A 92 -2.20 -4.76 -4.38
CA MET A 92 -3.18 -3.92 -3.71
C MET A 92 -2.57 -3.25 -2.48
N ARG A 93 -2.99 -2.01 -2.23
CA ARG A 93 -2.70 -1.36 -0.96
C ARG A 93 -3.47 -2.06 0.16
N ILE A 94 -2.82 -2.22 1.31
CA ILE A 94 -3.44 -2.77 2.53
C ILE A 94 -4.71 -1.99 2.90
N GLY A 95 -4.74 -0.68 2.60
CA GLY A 95 -5.84 0.22 2.95
C GLY A 95 -5.73 0.70 4.39
N ASN A 96 -6.28 1.88 4.64
CA ASN A 96 -6.43 2.44 5.98
C ASN A 96 -7.88 2.93 6.11
N LYS A 97 -8.54 2.60 7.22
CA LYS A 97 -9.93 2.99 7.50
C LYS A 97 -10.14 4.51 7.34
N THR A 98 -9.16 5.33 7.73
CA THR A 98 -9.21 6.80 7.57
C THR A 98 -9.31 7.21 6.10
N TYR A 99 -8.54 6.57 5.21
CA TYR A 99 -8.58 6.88 3.77
C TYR A 99 -9.86 6.39 3.08
N GLN A 100 -10.47 5.33 3.57
CA GLN A 100 -11.76 4.85 3.06
C GLN A 100 -12.88 5.85 3.32
N GLN A 101 -12.90 6.45 4.52
CA GLN A 101 -13.92 7.44 4.90
C GLN A 101 -13.74 8.77 4.14
N GLU A 102 -12.50 9.22 3.96
CA GLU A 102 -12.23 10.53 3.35
C GLU A 102 -12.23 10.53 1.81
N ASN A 103 -11.80 9.44 1.17
CA ASN A 103 -11.59 9.43 -0.29
C ASN A 103 -12.32 8.28 -1.01
N GLY A 104 -13.16 7.51 -0.33
CA GLY A 104 -13.92 6.39 -0.92
C GLY A 104 -13.06 5.22 -1.42
N THR A 105 -11.75 5.21 -1.10
CA THR A 105 -10.84 4.17 -1.56
C THR A 105 -10.94 2.91 -0.72
N THR A 106 -11.09 1.76 -1.37
CA THR A 106 -11.06 0.45 -0.73
C THR A 106 -9.67 -0.17 -0.88
N GLY A 107 -9.04 -0.56 0.24
CA GLY A 107 -7.87 -1.43 0.27
C GLY A 107 -8.17 -2.82 0.83
N LEU A 108 -7.16 -3.69 0.89
CA LEU A 108 -7.29 -5.10 1.26
C LEU A 108 -8.03 -5.34 2.58
N THR A 109 -7.68 -4.59 3.63
CA THR A 109 -8.28 -4.73 4.98
C THR A 109 -9.70 -4.16 5.08
N THR A 110 -10.17 -3.49 4.02
CA THR A 110 -11.49 -2.85 3.94
C THR A 110 -12.40 -3.49 2.88
N LEU A 111 -11.95 -4.62 2.30
CA LEU A 111 -12.75 -5.43 1.39
C LEU A 111 -14.04 -5.92 2.08
N ARG A 112 -15.15 -5.87 1.34
CA ARG A 112 -16.47 -6.34 1.77
C ARG A 112 -16.99 -7.34 0.73
N ARG A 113 -17.96 -8.18 1.12
CA ARG A 113 -18.58 -9.17 0.20
C ARG A 113 -19.06 -8.57 -1.11
N LYS A 114 -19.61 -7.35 -1.10
CA LYS A 114 -20.06 -6.62 -2.31
C LYS A 114 -18.96 -6.33 -3.34
N HIS A 115 -17.69 -6.42 -2.95
CA HIS A 115 -16.56 -6.23 -3.85
C HIS A 115 -16.13 -7.54 -4.52
N LEU A 116 -16.72 -8.66 -4.12
CA LEU A 116 -16.43 -9.99 -4.64
C LEU A 116 -17.50 -10.36 -5.65
N ASP A 117 -17.09 -10.64 -6.88
CA ASP A 117 -17.94 -11.25 -7.91
C ASP A 117 -17.40 -12.65 -8.22
N SER A 118 -18.28 -13.59 -8.54
CA SER A 118 -17.92 -14.97 -8.88
C SER A 118 -18.46 -15.33 -10.24
N GLN A 119 -17.58 -15.68 -11.18
CA GLN A 119 -17.97 -16.29 -12.45
C GLN A 119 -17.38 -17.70 -12.52
N GLY A 120 -18.21 -18.71 -12.24
CA GLY A 120 -17.76 -20.10 -12.14
C GLY A 120 -16.77 -20.32 -10.99
N LYS A 121 -15.58 -20.85 -11.28
CA LYS A 121 -14.50 -21.08 -10.29
C LYS A 121 -13.53 -19.90 -10.13
N ILE A 122 -13.88 -18.74 -10.69
CA ILE A 122 -13.04 -17.56 -10.71
C ILE A 122 -13.71 -16.46 -9.90
N TRP A 123 -13.02 -16.02 -8.86
CA TRP A 123 -13.41 -14.88 -8.05
C TRP A 123 -12.75 -13.61 -8.60
N PHE A 124 -13.46 -12.49 -8.58
CA PHE A 124 -13.00 -11.17 -8.99
C PHE A 124 -13.17 -10.17 -7.85
N PHE A 125 -12.19 -9.27 -7.69
CA PHE A 125 -12.32 -8.12 -6.80
C PHE A 125 -12.62 -6.85 -7.60
N THR A 126 -13.72 -6.17 -7.32
CA THR A 126 -14.01 -4.86 -7.92
C THR A 126 -13.71 -3.76 -6.91
N LEU A 127 -12.70 -2.93 -7.21
CA LEU A 127 -12.20 -1.89 -6.32
C LEU A 127 -12.24 -0.52 -7.00
N PRO A 128 -12.84 0.51 -6.38
CA PRO A 128 -12.66 1.89 -6.83
C PRO A 128 -11.23 2.34 -6.49
N VAL A 129 -10.42 2.62 -7.51
CA VAL A 129 -9.05 3.12 -7.36
C VAL A 129 -9.03 4.64 -7.51
N ASN A 130 -8.28 5.32 -6.65
CA ASN A 130 -8.05 6.78 -6.73
C ASN A 130 -7.12 7.13 -7.91
N MET A 131 -7.66 7.07 -9.12
CA MET A 131 -7.29 7.80 -10.35
C MET A 131 -7.95 7.03 -11.50
N ALA A 132 -8.82 7.72 -12.25
CA ALA A 132 -9.73 7.20 -13.26
C ALA A 132 -10.97 6.48 -12.69
N ARG A 133 -12.13 7.11 -12.89
CA ARG A 133 -13.48 6.69 -12.48
C ARG A 133 -13.97 5.34 -13.04
N ASN A 134 -13.12 4.50 -13.65
CA ASN A 134 -13.51 3.22 -14.26
C ASN A 134 -12.41 2.14 -14.29
N ALA A 135 -11.37 2.21 -13.46
CA ALA A 135 -10.36 1.16 -13.41
C ALA A 135 -10.84 -0.06 -12.57
N MET A 136 -11.46 -1.05 -13.23
CA MET A 136 -11.81 -2.33 -12.63
C MET A 136 -10.64 -3.33 -12.71
N TRP A 137 -10.12 -3.76 -11.56
CA TRP A 137 -9.04 -4.74 -11.50
C TRP A 137 -9.59 -6.17 -11.30
N LYS A 138 -9.78 -6.91 -12.39
CA LYS A 138 -10.21 -8.31 -12.32
C LYS A 138 -9.03 -9.24 -12.06
N PHE A 139 -8.87 -9.71 -10.82
CA PHE A 139 -7.86 -10.71 -10.47
C PHE A 139 -8.48 -12.11 -10.40
N PRO A 140 -8.23 -13.00 -11.36
CA PRO A 140 -8.77 -14.34 -11.31
C PRO A 140 -8.07 -15.16 -10.23
N ILE A 141 -8.81 -15.60 -9.21
CA ILE A 141 -8.33 -16.59 -8.24
C ILE A 141 -8.99 -17.93 -8.55
N ARG A 142 -8.19 -18.88 -9.07
CA ARG A 142 -8.60 -20.28 -9.18
C ARG A 142 -8.28 -20.99 -7.88
N TRP A 143 -9.32 -21.37 -7.14
CA TRP A 143 -9.19 -22.33 -6.05
C TRP A 143 -9.03 -23.74 -6.64
N ARG A 144 -7.97 -24.45 -6.25
CA ARG A 144 -7.89 -25.90 -6.47
C ARG A 144 -8.73 -26.56 -5.38
N HIS A 145 -9.86 -27.16 -5.77
CA HIS A 145 -10.52 -28.13 -4.91
C HIS A 145 -9.70 -29.42 -4.96
N SER A 146 -9.21 -29.85 -3.80
CA SER A 146 -9.02 -31.25 -3.45
C SER A 146 -10.39 -31.88 -3.20
#